data_AF-A0A818GAS5-F1
#
_entry.id   AF-A0A818GAS5-F1
#
_cell.length_a   1.000
_cell.length_b   1.000
_cell.length_c   1.000
_cell.angle_alpha   90.00
_cell.angle_beta   90.00
_cell.angle_gamma   90.00
#
_symmetry.space_group_name_H-M   'P 1'
#
loop_
_entity.id
_entity.type
_entity.pdbx_description
1 polymer ?
#
loop_
_entity_poly.entity_id
_entity_poly.type
_entity_poly.pdbx_seq_one_letter_code
_entity_poly.pdbx_strand_id
1 'polypeptide(L)'
;MTGEPPLAQQQRAVVELYVRSKWIKASLALEDENLFIEYAHNKHDQQSSTGQLNTTNTNDETTHNNGSTNSYTPDTITSQKRTVKIVKPDNTGLGISIKGGRENRMPILISKIFPNMPADQTGQLYVGDAILSVNGKDLQHVSHEEAVQILKKAGREVELEG
;
A
#
# COMPACT_ATOMS: atom_id res chain seq x y z
N MET A 1 37.82 9.03 34.82
CA MET A 1 36.59 9.68 34.29
C MET A 1 36.24 8.94 33.01
N THR A 2 35.58 7.79 33.13
CA THR A 2 35.10 7.02 31.99
C THR A 2 33.81 7.68 31.51
N GLY A 3 33.91 8.47 30.45
CA GLY A 3 32.73 9.03 29.80
C GLY A 3 31.92 7.89 29.20
N GLU A 4 30.77 7.61 29.80
CA GLU A 4 29.74 6.78 29.19
C GLU A 4 29.49 7.34 27.77
N PRO A 5 29.56 6.52 26.70
CA PRO A 5 29.20 6.99 25.37
C PRO A 5 27.73 7.46 25.42
N PRO A 6 27.39 8.59 24.77
CA PRO A 6 26.01 9.07 24.76
C PRO A 6 25.12 7.96 24.19
N LEU A 7 24.12 7.55 24.99
CA LEU A 7 23.05 6.63 24.59
C LEU A 7 22.62 7.01 23.17
N ALA A 8 22.75 6.06 22.25
CA ALA A 8 22.38 6.24 20.85
C ALA A 8 21.04 6.97 20.80
N GLN A 9 21.04 8.14 20.18
CA GLN A 9 19.88 9.01 20.13
C GLN A 9 18.80 8.30 19.33
N GLN A 10 17.93 7.58 20.04
CA GLN A 10 16.86 6.81 19.47
C GLN A 10 16.00 7.74 18.62
N GLN A 11 16.06 7.57 17.30
CA GLN A 11 15.26 8.38 16.39
C GLN A 11 13.80 7.96 16.56
N ARG A 12 13.08 8.75 17.34
CA ARG A 12 11.64 8.60 17.54
C ARG A 12 10.91 9.61 16.68
N ALA A 13 9.91 9.17 15.94
CA ALA A 13 9.00 10.03 15.19
C ALA A 13 7.57 9.78 15.67
N VAL A 14 6.77 10.84 15.77
CA VAL A 14 5.33 10.71 16.04
C VAL A 14 4.59 10.87 14.72
N VAL A 15 3.74 9.90 14.41
CA VAL A 15 2.89 9.90 13.22
C VAL A 15 1.43 9.80 13.62
N GLU A 16 0.56 10.40 12.80
CA GLU A 16 -0.88 10.19 12.89
C GLU A 16 -1.27 9.12 11.87
N LEU A 17 -1.78 7.99 12.35
CA LEU A 17 -2.23 6.87 11.53
C LEU A 17 -3.75 6.84 11.50
N TYR A 18 -4.35 6.68 10.32
CA TYR A 18 -5.80 6.51 10.20
C TYR A 18 -6.16 5.03 10.22
N VAL A 19 -6.73 4.56 11.33
CA VAL A 19 -7.02 3.15 11.58
C VAL A 19 -8.44 2.98 12.10
N ARG A 20 -9.22 2.05 11.53
CA ARG A 20 -10.61 1.76 11.94
C ARG A 20 -11.50 3.03 12.04
N SER A 21 -11.36 3.93 11.07
CA SER A 21 -12.06 5.22 11.00
C SER A 21 -11.71 6.22 12.12
N LYS A 22 -10.51 6.12 12.70
CA LYS A 22 -10.01 7.03 13.75
C LYS A 22 -8.54 7.36 13.50
N TRP A 23 -8.18 8.62 13.69
CA TRP A 23 -6.77 9.03 13.76
C TRP A 23 -6.19 8.62 15.12
N ILE A 24 -5.11 7.85 15.10
CA ILE A 24 -4.34 7.47 16.28
C ILE A 24 -2.96 8.08 16.20
N LYS A 25 -2.42 8.51 17.33
CA LYS A 25 -1.02 8.92 17.44
C LYS A 25 -0.19 7.68 17.77
N ALA A 26 0.81 7.41 16.95
CA ALA A 26 1.77 6.34 17.18
C ALA A 26 3.19 6.90 17.18
N SER A 27 4.02 6.34 18.04
CA SER A 27 5.45 6.62 18.11
C SER A 27 6.19 5.52 17.37
N LEU A 28 6.95 5.90 16.35
CA LEU A 28 7.88 5.04 15.64
C LEU A 28 9.26 5.17 16.28
N ALA A 29 9.99 4.07 16.41
CA ALA A 29 11.41 4.11 16.75
C ALA A 29 12.17 3.14 15.85
N LEU A 30 13.33 3.57 15.36
CA LEU A 30 14.25 2.69 14.65
C LEU A 30 15.42 2.37 15.58
N GLU A 31 15.64 1.09 15.87
CA GLU A 31 16.86 0.62 16.54
C GLU A 31 17.53 -0.43 15.64
N ASP A 32 18.79 -0.21 15.30
CA ASP A 32 19.54 -0.95 14.28
C ASP A 32 18.79 -0.98 12.93
N GLU A 33 18.13 -2.10 12.59
CA GLU A 33 17.29 -2.29 11.39
C GLU A 33 15.83 -2.60 11.74
N ASN A 34 15.46 -2.49 13.03
CA ASN A 34 14.14 -2.84 13.52
C ASN A 34 13.29 -1.58 13.72
N LEU A 35 12.11 -1.55 13.08
CA LEU A 35 11.11 -0.53 13.28
C LEU A 35 10.11 -0.94 14.36
N PHE A 36 10.09 -0.20 15.46
CA PHE A 36 9.16 -0.36 16.57
C PHE A 36 8.01 0.63 16.43
N ILE A 37 6.79 0.15 16.66
CA ILE A 37 5.58 0.99 16.69
C ILE A 37 4.95 0.87 18.07
N GLU A 38 4.86 2.00 18.78
CA GLU A 38 4.21 2.13 20.07
C GLU A 38 2.98 3.04 19.92
N TYR A 39 1.79 2.55 20.27
CA TYR A 39 0.58 3.35 20.32
C TYR A 39 -0.11 3.19 21.67
N ALA A 40 -0.57 4.29 22.26
CA ALA A 40 -1.34 4.25 23.49
C ALA A 40 -2.84 4.09 23.16
N HIS A 41 -3.47 3.02 23.63
CA HIS A 41 -4.93 2.97 23.72
C HIS A 41 -5.37 3.73 24.98
N ASN A 42 -6.31 4.66 24.83
CA ASN A 42 -6.89 5.39 25.97
C ASN A 42 -7.72 4.42 26.86
N LYS A 43 -7.07 3.95 27.93
CA LYS A 43 -7.51 3.30 29.18
C LYS A 43 -8.97 2.79 29.29
N HIS A 44 -9.14 1.47 29.15
CA HIS A 44 -9.44 0.52 30.24
C HIS A 44 -8.80 -0.81 29.81
N ASP A 45 -8.24 -1.58 30.75
CA ASP A 45 -7.40 -2.77 30.55
C ASP A 45 -5.91 -2.50 30.21
N GLN A 46 -5.06 -2.77 31.21
CA GLN A 46 -3.61 -2.80 31.12
C GLN A 46 -3.18 -3.97 30.23
N GLN A 47 -3.01 -3.76 28.93
CA GLN A 47 -2.22 -4.65 28.08
C GLN A 47 -1.53 -3.84 26.97
N SER A 48 -0.32 -3.37 27.27
CA SER A 48 0.62 -2.81 26.30
C SER A 48 0.83 -3.84 25.18
N SER A 49 0.28 -3.58 24.00
CA SER A 49 0.50 -4.43 22.83
C SER A 49 1.66 -3.87 22.02
N THR A 50 2.89 -4.25 22.39
CA THR A 50 4.07 -4.04 21.55
C THR A 50 3.95 -4.96 20.34
N GLY A 51 3.54 -4.42 19.20
CA GLY A 51 3.59 -5.14 17.93
C GLY A 51 5.02 -5.12 17.40
N GLN A 52 5.76 -6.21 17.61
CA GLN A 52 7.02 -6.44 16.89
C GLN A 52 6.66 -6.99 15.50
N LEU A 53 6.96 -6.23 14.44
CA LEU A 53 6.98 -6.78 13.08
C LEU A 53 8.34 -7.47 12.90
N ASN A 54 8.39 -8.76 13.23
CA ASN A 54 9.57 -9.58 12.95
C ASN A 54 9.62 -9.88 11.45
N THR A 55 10.53 -9.23 10.72
CA THR A 55 11.02 -9.74 9.43
C THR A 55 12.03 -10.85 9.71
N THR A 56 11.56 -12.05 10.07
CA THR A 56 12.45 -13.20 10.20
C THR A 56 12.79 -13.72 8.81
N ASN A 57 14.02 -13.45 8.37
CA ASN A 57 14.72 -14.28 7.39
C ASN A 57 14.86 -15.69 7.99
N THR A 58 14.11 -16.66 7.47
CA THR A 58 14.38 -18.08 7.70
C THR A 58 15.02 -18.65 6.44
N ASN A 59 16.34 -18.80 6.50
CA ASN A 59 17.13 -19.58 5.57
C ASN A 59 16.86 -21.06 5.84
N ASP A 60 16.10 -21.71 4.98
CA ASP A 60 16.15 -23.16 4.79
C ASP A 60 16.66 -23.42 3.36
N GLU A 61 17.94 -23.79 3.27
CA GLU A 61 18.60 -24.22 2.05
C GLU A 61 18.00 -25.55 1.56
N THR A 62 17.36 -25.55 0.39
CA THR A 62 17.63 -26.55 -0.67
C THR A 62 17.06 -26.12 -2.03
N THR A 63 17.92 -25.48 -2.82
CA THR A 63 18.17 -25.70 -4.26
C THR A 63 16.98 -25.78 -5.23
N HIS A 64 16.77 -24.73 -6.05
CA HIS A 64 17.03 -24.71 -7.52
C HIS A 64 16.40 -23.45 -8.21
N ASN A 65 17.29 -22.60 -8.75
CA ASN A 65 17.23 -21.76 -9.96
C ASN A 65 16.11 -20.71 -10.21
N ASN A 66 16.56 -19.46 -10.09
CA ASN A 66 16.36 -18.30 -10.99
C ASN A 66 14.95 -17.96 -11.52
N GLY A 67 14.39 -16.90 -10.93
CA GLY A 67 13.34 -16.07 -11.52
C GLY A 67 13.12 -14.82 -10.66
N SER A 68 14.01 -13.84 -10.76
CA SER A 68 13.96 -12.56 -10.04
C SER A 68 12.61 -11.87 -10.26
N THR A 69 11.74 -11.89 -9.24
CA THR A 69 10.62 -10.96 -9.18
C THR A 69 11.13 -9.71 -8.48
N ASN A 70 11.68 -8.77 -9.25
CA ASN A 70 11.96 -7.44 -8.73
C ASN A 70 10.62 -6.79 -8.38
N SER A 71 10.23 -6.88 -7.11
CA SER A 71 9.25 -5.98 -6.52
C SER A 71 9.91 -4.61 -6.36
N TYR A 72 9.95 -3.84 -7.45
CA TYR A 72 10.26 -2.42 -7.39
C TYR A 72 9.08 -1.71 -6.72
N THR A 73 9.08 -1.65 -5.41
CA THR A 73 8.30 -0.64 -4.68
C THR A 73 9.23 0.55 -4.46
N PRO A 74 9.13 1.64 -5.24
CA PRO A 74 9.92 2.83 -4.95
C PRO A 74 9.58 3.36 -3.56
N ASP A 75 10.58 3.88 -2.86
CA ASP A 75 10.55 4.44 -1.50
C ASP A 75 9.65 5.69 -1.31
N THR A 76 8.73 5.92 -2.24
CA THR A 76 7.82 7.08 -2.29
C THR A 76 6.36 6.64 -2.23
N ILE A 77 5.99 5.85 -1.21
CA ILE A 77 4.57 5.73 -0.80
C ILE A 77 4.19 7.04 -0.09
N THR A 78 4.10 8.12 -0.86
CA THR A 78 3.46 9.35 -0.42
C THR A 78 1.96 9.08 -0.40
N SER A 79 1.29 9.31 0.73
CA SER A 79 -0.18 9.22 0.87
C SER A 79 -0.94 10.28 0.06
N GLN A 80 -0.31 10.86 -0.96
CA GLN A 80 -0.91 11.87 -1.81
C GLN A 80 -1.59 11.23 -3.00
N LYS A 81 -2.79 11.75 -3.26
CA LYS A 81 -3.59 11.44 -4.43
C LYS A 81 -2.78 11.71 -5.70
N ARG A 82 -2.74 10.75 -6.61
CA ARG A 82 -2.07 10.82 -7.91
C ARG A 82 -3.05 10.53 -9.03
N THR A 83 -2.80 11.17 -10.16
CA THR A 83 -3.55 10.95 -11.40
C THR A 83 -2.64 10.27 -12.41
N VAL A 84 -3.02 9.07 -12.85
CA VAL A 84 -2.27 8.26 -13.81
C VAL A 84 -3.09 8.11 -15.09
N LYS A 85 -2.51 8.53 -16.22
CA LYS A 85 -3.10 8.34 -17.54
C LYS A 85 -2.60 7.05 -18.16
N ILE A 86 -3.52 6.19 -18.56
CA ILE A 86 -3.25 4.93 -19.25
C ILE A 86 -3.84 5.02 -20.66
N VAL A 87 -3.02 4.74 -21.66
CA VAL A 87 -3.46 4.55 -23.04
C VAL A 87 -3.37 3.07 -23.35
N LYS A 88 -4.51 2.42 -23.60
CA LYS A 88 -4.56 0.99 -23.93
C LYS A 88 -4.88 0.77 -25.42
N PRO A 89 -4.35 -0.28 -26.07
CA PRO A 89 -4.77 -0.67 -27.40
C PRO A 89 -6.25 -1.06 -27.46
N ASP A 90 -6.84 -0.99 -28.65
CA ASP A 90 -8.22 -1.43 -28.87
C ASP A 90 -8.40 -2.90 -28.47
N ASN A 91 -9.56 -3.23 -27.91
CA ASN A 91 -9.88 -4.56 -27.37
C ASN A 91 -8.94 -5.11 -26.28
N THR A 92 -8.06 -4.29 -25.72
CA THR A 92 -7.17 -4.69 -24.60
C THR A 92 -7.69 -4.14 -23.27
N GLY A 93 -7.54 -4.93 -22.20
CA GLY A 93 -7.82 -4.50 -20.83
C GLY A 93 -6.72 -3.60 -20.26
N LEU A 94 -6.97 -2.99 -19.10
CA LEU A 94 -5.96 -2.14 -18.44
C LEU A 94 -4.74 -2.94 -17.95
N GLY A 95 -4.87 -4.24 -17.73
CA GLY A 95 -3.79 -5.07 -17.18
C GLY A 95 -3.68 -4.99 -15.66
N ILE A 96 -4.81 -4.82 -14.98
CA ILE A 96 -4.89 -4.89 -13.51
C ILE A 96 -6.00 -5.83 -13.08
N SER A 97 -5.82 -6.44 -11.92
CA SER A 97 -6.90 -7.06 -11.15
C SER A 97 -7.26 -6.14 -10.00
N ILE A 98 -8.56 -6.07 -9.69
CA ILE A 98 -9.06 -5.29 -8.55
C ILE A 98 -9.67 -6.20 -7.49
N LYS A 99 -9.75 -5.70 -6.26
CA LYS A 99 -10.50 -6.30 -5.14
C LYS A 99 -11.22 -5.21 -4.36
N GLY A 100 -12.05 -5.60 -3.40
CA GLY A 100 -12.79 -4.66 -2.55
C GLY A 100 -14.19 -4.37 -3.08
N GLY A 101 -14.72 -3.19 -2.78
CA GLY A 101 -16.10 -2.78 -3.10
C GLY A 101 -16.92 -2.52 -1.84
N ARG A 102 -17.98 -1.73 -2.00
CA ARG A 102 -18.87 -1.30 -0.91
C ARG A 102 -19.41 -2.47 -0.10
N GLU A 103 -19.78 -3.57 -0.74
CA GLU A 103 -20.30 -4.78 -0.11
C GLU A 103 -19.32 -5.40 0.90
N ASN A 104 -18.02 -5.22 0.65
CA ASN A 104 -16.93 -5.72 1.49
C ASN A 104 -16.43 -4.66 2.48
N ARG A 105 -17.05 -3.45 2.50
CA ARG A 105 -16.58 -2.28 3.28
C ARG A 105 -15.11 -1.96 3.03
N MET A 106 -14.63 -2.20 1.81
CA MET A 106 -13.26 -1.93 1.37
C MET A 106 -13.28 -1.03 0.14
N PRO A 107 -12.33 -0.10 -0.01
CA PRO A 107 -12.16 0.64 -1.26
C PRO A 107 -11.84 -0.32 -2.41
N ILE A 108 -11.98 0.16 -3.64
CA ILE A 108 -11.51 -0.57 -4.82
C ILE A 108 -9.99 -0.52 -4.82
N LEU A 109 -9.33 -1.67 -4.66
CA LEU A 109 -7.87 -1.77 -4.58
C LEU A 109 -7.29 -2.56 -5.76
N ILE A 110 -6.11 -2.18 -6.23
CA ILE A 110 -5.32 -2.99 -7.18
C ILE A 110 -4.78 -4.21 -6.44
N SER A 111 -5.19 -5.41 -6.86
CA SER A 111 -4.71 -6.68 -6.29
C SER A 111 -3.56 -7.30 -7.08
N LYS A 112 -3.46 -6.97 -8.38
CA LYS A 112 -2.39 -7.44 -9.26
C LYS A 112 -2.20 -6.47 -10.43
N ILE A 113 -0.96 -6.32 -10.86
CA ILE A 113 -0.60 -5.66 -12.12
C ILE A 113 0.03 -6.72 -13.01
N PHE A 114 -0.41 -6.80 -14.27
CA PHE A 114 0.07 -7.77 -15.23
C PHE A 114 1.26 -7.19 -16.00
N PRO A 115 2.40 -7.90 -16.08
CA PRO A 115 3.60 -7.39 -16.72
C PRO A 115 3.37 -7.13 -18.21
N ASN A 116 4.03 -6.10 -18.74
CA ASN A 116 3.95 -5.66 -20.14
C ASN A 116 2.55 -5.24 -20.61
N MET A 117 1.63 -4.96 -19.68
CA MET A 117 0.29 -4.45 -19.99
C MET A 117 0.21 -2.93 -19.79
N PRO A 118 -0.84 -2.25 -20.30
CA PRO A 118 -0.90 -0.79 -20.26
C PRO A 118 -0.70 -0.16 -18.88
N ALA A 119 -1.25 -0.75 -17.82
CA ALA A 119 -1.05 -0.26 -16.46
C ALA A 119 0.40 -0.42 -15.97
N ASP A 120 1.05 -1.55 -16.26
CA ASP A 120 2.44 -1.83 -15.89
C ASP A 120 3.41 -0.87 -16.60
N GLN A 121 3.16 -0.61 -17.88
CA GLN A 121 3.95 0.31 -18.71
C GLN A 121 3.94 1.75 -18.19
N THR A 122 2.94 2.14 -17.39
CA THR A 122 2.94 3.47 -16.77
C THR A 122 4.02 3.62 -15.70
N GLY A 123 4.43 2.52 -15.06
CA GLY A 123 5.36 2.50 -13.92
C GLY A 123 4.86 3.24 -12.67
N GLN A 124 3.61 3.72 -12.68
CA GLN A 124 3.04 4.66 -11.72
C GLN A 124 1.87 4.07 -10.93
N LEU A 125 1.55 2.80 -11.15
CA LEU A 125 0.55 2.06 -10.39
C LEU A 125 1.22 0.92 -9.65
N TYR A 126 0.77 0.67 -8.43
CA TYR A 126 1.28 -0.39 -7.57
C TYR A 126 0.15 -1.24 -7.00
N VAL A 127 0.47 -2.50 -6.69
CA VAL A 127 -0.43 -3.37 -5.95
C VAL A 127 -0.66 -2.76 -4.57
N GLY A 128 -1.93 -2.68 -4.15
CA GLY A 128 -2.35 -2.03 -2.93
C GLY A 128 -2.93 -0.63 -3.13
N ASP A 129 -2.75 -0.02 -4.30
CA ASP A 129 -3.32 1.30 -4.61
C ASP A 129 -4.85 1.27 -4.57
N ALA A 130 -5.43 2.30 -3.95
CA ALA A 130 -6.87 2.52 -3.96
C ALA A 130 -7.26 3.32 -5.20
N ILE A 131 -8.18 2.80 -6.01
CA ILE A 131 -8.74 3.53 -7.14
C ILE A 131 -9.91 4.36 -6.63
N LEU A 132 -9.70 5.67 -6.53
CA LEU A 132 -10.68 6.65 -6.07
C LEU A 132 -11.61 7.07 -7.21
N SER A 133 -11.08 7.27 -8.41
CA SER A 133 -11.90 7.63 -9.58
C SER A 133 -11.33 7.12 -10.91
N VAL A 134 -12.21 7.02 -11.92
CA VAL A 134 -11.90 6.61 -13.29
C VAL A 134 -12.57 7.59 -14.26
N ASN A 135 -11.79 8.33 -15.05
CA ASN A 135 -12.29 9.35 -15.98
C ASN A 135 -13.24 10.35 -15.29
N GLY A 136 -12.90 10.76 -14.06
CA GLY A 136 -13.73 11.66 -13.24
C GLY A 136 -14.96 11.00 -12.58
N LYS A 137 -15.21 9.71 -12.80
CA LYS A 137 -16.28 8.96 -12.12
C LYS A 137 -15.76 8.39 -10.81
N ASP A 138 -16.43 8.73 -9.70
CA ASP A 138 -16.07 8.26 -8.36
C ASP A 138 -16.32 6.74 -8.17
N LEU A 139 -15.36 6.08 -7.52
CA LEU A 139 -15.37 4.64 -7.20
C LEU A 139 -15.33 4.37 -5.68
N GLN A 140 -15.36 5.37 -4.82
CA GLN A 140 -15.16 5.19 -3.38
C GLN A 140 -16.32 4.44 -2.70
N HIS A 141 -17.52 4.57 -3.24
CA HIS A 141 -18.75 4.00 -2.66
C HIS A 141 -19.51 3.08 -3.62
N VAL A 142 -18.85 2.57 -4.65
CA VAL A 142 -19.46 1.64 -5.62
C VAL A 142 -19.23 0.18 -5.21
N SER A 143 -20.09 -0.71 -5.69
CA SER A 143 -19.88 -2.15 -5.54
C SER A 143 -18.71 -2.66 -6.40
N HIS A 144 -18.20 -3.85 -6.10
CA HIS A 144 -17.16 -4.47 -6.92
C HIS A 144 -17.58 -4.59 -8.39
N GLU A 145 -18.79 -5.11 -8.63
CA GLU A 145 -19.36 -5.29 -9.97
C GLU A 145 -19.43 -3.94 -10.71
N GLU A 146 -19.94 -2.90 -10.06
CA GLU A 146 -20.02 -1.56 -10.66
C GLU A 146 -18.63 -1.00 -11.02
N ALA A 147 -17.64 -1.17 -10.14
CA ALA A 147 -16.26 -0.76 -10.43
C ALA A 147 -15.71 -1.48 -11.67
N VAL A 148 -15.93 -2.79 -11.79
CA VAL A 148 -15.55 -3.58 -12.97
C VAL A 148 -16.23 -3.04 -14.22
N GLN A 149 -17.52 -2.74 -14.16
CA GLN A 149 -18.25 -2.19 -15.31
C GLN A 149 -17.74 -0.82 -15.71
N ILE A 150 -17.38 0.04 -14.75
CA ILE A 150 -16.81 1.37 -15.02
C ILE A 150 -15.45 1.23 -15.72
N LEU A 151 -14.56 0.41 -15.18
CA LEU A 151 -13.22 0.17 -15.74
C LEU A 151 -13.28 -0.50 -17.13
N LYS A 152 -14.26 -1.38 -17.38
CA LYS A 152 -14.49 -1.99 -18.69
C LYS A 152 -15.02 -1.01 -19.73
N LYS A 153 -15.89 -0.08 -19.31
CA LYS A 153 -16.45 0.98 -20.17
C LYS A 153 -15.48 2.14 -20.37
N ALA A 154 -14.39 2.19 -19.60
CA ALA A 154 -13.33 3.16 -19.81
C ALA A 154 -12.72 2.91 -21.20
N GLY A 155 -12.74 3.95 -22.04
CA GLY A 155 -12.33 3.89 -23.44
C GLY A 155 -10.83 3.66 -23.59
N ARG A 156 -10.29 4.05 -24.75
CA ARG A 156 -8.87 3.90 -25.07
C ARG A 156 -7.95 4.66 -24.09
N GLU A 157 -8.38 5.85 -23.69
CA GLU A 157 -7.69 6.68 -22.70
C GLU A 157 -8.44 6.60 -21.37
N VAL A 158 -7.70 6.25 -20.32
CA VAL A 158 -8.23 6.09 -18.97
C VAL A 158 -7.37 6.90 -18.01
N GLU A 159 -8.00 7.84 -17.33
CA GLU A 159 -7.42 8.59 -16.23
C GLU A 159 -7.86 7.94 -14.92
N LEU A 160 -6.90 7.35 -14.20
CA LEU A 160 -7.11 6.77 -12.88
C LEU A 160 -6.61 7.73 -11.82
N GLU A 161 -7.36 7.83 -10.73
CA GLU A 161 -6.97 8.62 -9.58
C GLU A 161 -6.89 7.71 -8.36
N GLY A 162 -5.79 7.77 -7.61
CA GLY A 162 -5.54 6.89 -6.47
C GLY A 162 -4.53 7.41 -5.47
#